data_AF-A0A1F8R2Z5-F1
#
_entry.id   AF-A0A1F8R2Z5-F1
#
_cell.length_a   1.000
_cell.length_b   1.000
_cell.length_c   1.000
_cell.angle_alpha   90.00
_cell.angle_beta   90.00
_cell.angle_gamma   90.00
#
_symmetry.space_group_name_H-M   'P 1'
#
loop_
_entity.id
_entity.type
_entity.pdbx_description
1 polymer ?
#
loop_
_entity_poly.entity_id
_entity_poly.type
_entity_poly.pdbx_seq_one_letter_code
_entity_poly.pdbx_strand_id
1 'polypeptide(L)'
;MRIRYVMEGGIAFFPGLSKPVTIDSRKLPEAEARELERRVQAARFFDQPPQPGPIPRGAADYRQYTLTIQEGSRRHTVQLVDPVEDPNLQALLEFVQAQARSQREAKQGHSTPPSPDKPT
;
A
#
# COMPACT_ATOMS: atom_id res chain seq x y z
N MET A 1 7.51 12.37 -1.71
CA MET A 1 6.89 11.57 -0.62
C MET A 1 7.18 10.08 -0.82
N ARG A 2 7.37 9.31 0.25
CA ARG A 2 7.57 7.86 0.22
C ARG A 2 6.59 7.17 1.16
N ILE A 3 5.98 6.10 0.68
CA ILE A 3 4.99 5.31 1.42
C ILE A 3 5.48 3.88 1.52
N ARG A 4 5.49 3.34 2.74
CA ARG A 4 5.69 1.92 3.00
C ARG A 4 4.36 1.33 3.44
N TYR A 5 4.00 0.23 2.81
CA TYR A 5 2.73 -0.48 2.98
C TYR A 5 3.01 -1.94 3.31
N VAL A 6 2.33 -2.46 4.33
CA VAL A 6 2.35 -3.89 4.70
C VAL A 6 0.90 -4.34 4.87
N MET A 7 0.58 -5.51 4.30
CA MET A 7 -0.71 -6.18 4.49
C MET A 7 -0.48 -7.46 5.29
N GLU A 8 -1.28 -7.64 6.33
CA GLU A 8 -1.29 -8.82 7.21
C GLU A 8 -2.73 -9.36 7.28
N GLY A 9 -2.88 -10.68 7.35
CA GLY A 9 -4.19 -11.35 7.33
C GLY A 9 -4.80 -11.55 5.93
N GLY A 10 -5.95 -12.25 5.89
CA GLY A 10 -6.68 -12.66 4.68
C GLY A 10 -6.39 -14.08 4.19
N ILE A 11 -7.19 -14.55 3.22
CA ILE A 11 -7.23 -15.91 2.64
C ILE A 11 -5.92 -16.42 1.97
N ALA A 12 -4.84 -15.63 2.01
CA ALA A 12 -3.50 -16.02 1.54
C ALA A 12 -2.39 -15.54 2.50
N PHE A 13 -2.69 -15.39 3.79
CA PHE A 13 -1.69 -15.04 4.78
C PHE A 13 -0.74 -16.21 5.02
N PHE A 14 0.47 -16.09 4.49
CA PHE A 14 1.60 -16.90 4.88
C PHE A 14 2.44 -16.08 5.87
N PRO A 15 2.45 -16.41 7.17
CA PRO A 15 3.27 -15.70 8.14
C PRO A 15 4.74 -15.72 7.69
N GLY A 16 5.35 -14.54 7.59
CA GLY A 16 6.74 -14.37 7.09
C GLY A 16 6.88 -14.01 5.60
N LEU A 17 5.80 -13.98 4.80
CA LEU A 17 5.84 -13.65 3.36
C LEU A 17 5.22 -12.30 2.99
N SER A 18 4.61 -11.58 3.94
CA SER A 18 4.08 -10.22 3.75
C SER A 18 5.21 -9.22 3.47
N LYS A 19 5.69 -9.18 2.22
CA LYS A 19 6.76 -8.28 1.80
C LYS A 19 6.24 -6.84 1.83
N PRO A 20 6.91 -5.94 2.57
CA PRO A 20 6.58 -4.51 2.52
C PRO A 20 6.72 -3.98 1.10
N VAL A 21 5.69 -3.27 0.63
CA VAL A 21 5.75 -2.56 -0.64
C VAL A 21 6.11 -1.11 -0.36
N THR A 22 7.06 -0.57 -1.11
CA THR A 22 7.45 0.84 -1.02
C THR A 22 7.09 1.56 -2.30
N ILE A 23 6.29 2.61 -2.17
CA ILE A 23 5.89 3.50 -3.25
C ILE A 23 6.63 4.83 -3.05
N ASP A 24 7.35 5.29 -4.06
CA ASP A 24 8.03 6.59 -4.04
C ASP A 24 7.30 7.50 -5.03
N SER A 25 6.73 8.61 -4.56
CA SER A 25 5.93 9.51 -5.41
C SER A 25 6.75 10.07 -6.58
N ARG A 26 8.08 10.12 -6.47
CA ARG A 26 9.00 10.54 -7.54
C ARG A 26 9.10 9.54 -8.70
N LYS A 27 8.62 8.30 -8.49
CA LYS A 27 8.57 7.24 -9.51
C LYS A 27 7.16 7.05 -10.08
N LEU A 28 6.19 7.81 -9.60
CA LEU A 28 4.82 7.80 -10.12
C LEU A 28 4.68 8.85 -11.22
N PRO A 29 3.75 8.65 -12.18
CA PRO A 29 3.27 9.71 -13.05
C PRO A 29 2.83 10.93 -12.23
N GLU A 30 3.06 12.13 -12.76
CA GLU A 30 2.81 13.38 -12.05
C GLU A 30 1.34 13.52 -11.58
N ALA A 31 0.39 13.04 -12.37
CA ALA A 31 -1.03 13.01 -12.00
C ALA A 31 -1.30 12.11 -10.78
N GLU A 32 -0.67 10.94 -10.73
CA GLU A 32 -0.81 9.99 -9.62
C GLU A 32 -0.09 10.46 -8.36
N ALA A 33 1.08 11.09 -8.51
CA ALA A 33 1.81 11.70 -7.40
C ALA A 33 0.97 12.82 -6.75
N ARG A 34 0.36 13.69 -7.55
CA ARG A 34 -0.55 14.74 -7.06
C ARG A 34 -1.79 14.16 -6.38
N GLU A 35 -2.37 13.11 -6.95
CA GLU A 35 -3.52 12.43 -6.33
C GLU A 35 -3.17 11.81 -4.99
N LEU A 36 -1.98 11.20 -4.90
CA LEU A 36 -1.48 10.64 -3.64
C LEU A 36 -1.32 11.73 -2.57
N GLU A 37 -0.72 12.87 -2.92
CA GLU A 37 -0.56 14.02 -2.02
C GLU A 37 -1.92 14.56 -1.54
N ARG A 38 -2.89 14.72 -2.46
CA ARG A 38 -4.25 15.14 -2.11
C ARG A 38 -4.91 14.20 -1.10
N ARG A 39 -4.79 12.87 -1.29
CA ARG A 39 -5.37 11.87 -0.39
C ARG A 39 -4.71 11.88 0.99
N VAL A 40 -3.39 12.03 1.05
CA VAL A 40 -2.66 12.15 2.32
C VAL A 40 -3.09 13.38 3.10
N GLN A 41 -3.29 14.50 2.42
CA GLN A 41 -3.80 15.74 3.02
C GLN A 41 -5.26 15.60 3.46
N ALA A 42 -6.13 15.05 2.62
CA ALA A 42 -7.54 14.85 2.93
C ALA A 42 -7.75 13.91 4.13
N ALA A 43 -6.95 12.84 4.23
CA ALA A 43 -6.95 11.95 5.38
C ALA A 43 -6.31 12.55 6.63
N ARG A 44 -5.74 13.75 6.54
CA ARG A 44 -4.94 14.40 7.60
C ARG A 44 -3.96 13.42 8.22
N PHE A 45 -3.28 12.61 7.39
CA PHE A 45 -2.61 11.39 7.82
C PHE A 45 -1.65 11.59 9.00
N PHE A 46 -0.91 12.70 9.01
CA PHE A 46 0.05 13.01 10.08
C PHE A 46 -0.59 13.46 11.40
N ASP A 47 -1.88 13.80 11.40
CA ASP A 47 -2.65 14.15 12.59
C ASP A 47 -3.44 12.94 13.12
N GLN A 48 -3.51 11.86 12.35
CA GLN A 48 -4.25 10.65 12.74
C GLN A 48 -3.56 9.96 13.92
N PRO A 49 -4.33 9.38 14.85
CA PRO A 49 -3.74 8.51 15.85
C PRO A 49 -3.04 7.31 15.17
N PRO A 50 -2.01 6.72 15.80
CA PRO A 50 -1.33 5.54 15.25
C PRO A 50 -2.27 4.35 14.97
N GLN A 51 -3.44 4.33 15.62
CA GLN A 51 -4.48 3.34 15.43
C GLN A 51 -5.86 4.03 15.57
N PRO A 52 -6.51 4.44 14.46
CA PRO A 52 -7.76 5.21 14.48
C PRO A 52 -9.01 4.40 14.78
N GLY A 53 -8.90 3.10 15.08
CA GLY A 53 -10.05 2.26 15.42
C GLY A 53 -9.67 1.08 16.33
N PRO A 54 -10.66 0.42 16.96
CA PRO A 54 -10.41 -0.76 17.78
C PRO A 54 -9.92 -1.93 16.92
N ILE A 55 -8.89 -2.66 17.38
CA ILE A 55 -8.52 -3.96 16.80
C ILE A 55 -9.47 -5.01 17.39
N PRO A 56 -10.37 -5.63 16.61
CA PRO A 56 -11.29 -6.64 17.14
C PRO A 56 -10.52 -7.86 17.66
N ARG A 57 -10.91 -8.40 18.82
CA ARG A 57 -10.37 -9.67 19.33
C ARG A 57 -10.89 -10.81 18.46
N GLY A 58 -10.00 -11.66 17.96
CA GLY A 58 -10.34 -12.72 16.98
C GLY A 58 -10.05 -12.32 15.53
N ALA A 59 -9.04 -11.50 15.29
CA ALA A 59 -8.66 -10.91 14.00
C ALA A 59 -8.25 -11.88 12.87
N ALA A 60 -8.56 -13.17 12.96
CA ALA A 60 -8.24 -14.15 11.91
C ALA A 60 -8.95 -13.82 10.58
N ASP A 61 -10.14 -13.22 10.64
CA ASP A 61 -10.95 -12.90 9.46
C ASP A 61 -10.69 -11.48 8.91
N TYR A 62 -10.06 -10.60 9.70
CA TYR A 62 -9.85 -9.21 9.34
C TYR A 62 -8.49 -8.98 8.68
N ARG A 63 -8.44 -8.07 7.71
CA ARG A 63 -7.18 -7.62 7.10
C ARG A 63 -6.64 -6.45 7.88
N GLN A 64 -5.35 -6.52 8.21
CA GLN A 64 -4.62 -5.46 8.88
C GLN A 64 -3.63 -4.82 7.90
N TYR A 65 -3.50 -3.50 7.98
CA TYR A 65 -2.62 -2.73 7.12
C TYR A 65 -1.75 -1.83 7.97
N THR A 66 -0.44 -1.86 7.72
CA THR A 66 0.48 -0.87 8.28
C THR A 66 0.90 0.10 7.19
N LEU A 67 0.52 1.37 7.34
CA LEU A 67 0.89 2.45 6.46
C LEU A 67 1.91 3.35 7.14
N THR A 68 3.08 3.52 6.54
CA THR A 68 4.07 4.51 6.97
C THR A 68 4.28 5.51 5.84
N ILE A 69 4.03 6.79 6.11
CA ILE A 69 4.24 7.87 5.13
C ILE A 69 5.40 8.74 5.61
N GLN A 70 6.32 9.01 4.71
CA GLN A 70 7.45 9.92 4.90
C GLN A 70 7.40 11.03 3.86
N GLU A 71 7.38 12.27 4.33
CA GLU A 71 7.40 13.49 3.53
C GLU A 71 8.42 14.46 4.13
N GLY A 72 9.55 14.67 3.44
CA GLY A 72 10.66 15.45 3.97
C GLY A 72 11.17 14.88 5.30
N SER A 73 11.12 15.71 6.35
CA SER A 73 11.47 15.34 7.73
C SER A 73 10.33 14.68 8.51
N ARG A 74 9.09 14.73 8.01
CA ARG A 74 7.91 14.16 8.68
C ARG A 74 7.79 12.69 8.34
N ARG A 75 7.59 11.86 9.37
CA ARG A 75 7.29 10.43 9.22
C ARG A 75 6.22 10.04 10.21
N HIS A 76 5.17 9.37 9.74
CA HIS A 76 4.10 8.86 10.59
C HIS A 76 3.71 7.45 10.19
N THR A 77 3.24 6.66 11.15
CA THR A 77 2.77 5.29 10.92
C THR A 77 1.38 5.12 11.51
N VAL A 78 0.48 4.58 10.70
CA VAL A 78 -0.90 4.30 11.07
C VAL A 78 -1.21 2.84 10.76
N GLN A 79 -1.83 2.16 11.72
CA GLN A 79 -2.35 0.80 11.59
C GLN A 79 -3.85 0.85 11.33
N LEU A 80 -4.28 0.26 10.22
CA LEU A 80 -5.67 0.22 9.79
C LEU A 80 -6.15 -1.24 9.82
N VAL A 81 -7.43 -1.42 10.12
CA VAL A 81 -8.13 -2.71 10.05
C VAL A 81 -9.29 -2.55 9.08
N ASP A 82 -9.52 -3.54 8.22
CA ASP A 82 -10.69 -3.60 7.33
C ASP A 82 -11.92 -4.06 8.15
N PRO A 83 -13.08 -3.38 8.10
CA PRO A 83 -13.37 -2.12 7.40
C PRO A 83 -12.73 -0.90 8.06
N VAL A 84 -12.16 -0.02 7.23
CA VAL A 84 -11.59 1.27 7.70
C VAL A 84 -12.72 2.27 7.91
N GLU A 85 -12.87 2.77 9.14
CA GLU A 85 -13.98 3.66 9.51
C GLU A 85 -13.91 5.05 8.88
N ASP A 86 -12.71 5.63 8.74
CA ASP A 86 -12.52 6.94 8.13
C ASP A 86 -12.48 6.80 6.59
N PRO A 87 -13.44 7.40 5.86
CA PRO A 87 -13.52 7.25 4.40
C PRO A 87 -12.31 7.86 3.67
N ASN A 88 -11.65 8.88 4.24
CA ASN A 88 -10.46 9.46 3.65
C ASN A 88 -9.25 8.53 3.82
N LEU A 89 -9.13 7.87 4.98
CA LEU A 89 -8.12 6.84 5.20
C LEU A 89 -8.37 5.60 4.33
N GLN A 90 -9.63 5.21 4.16
CA GLN A 90 -10.00 4.14 3.24
C GLN A 90 -9.60 4.48 1.81
N ALA A 91 -9.96 5.66 1.32
CA ALA A 91 -9.61 6.13 -0.02
C ALA A 91 -8.09 6.21 -0.25
N LEU A 92 -7.32 6.62 0.77
CA LEU A 92 -5.85 6.62 0.73
C LEU A 92 -5.31 5.18 0.66
N LEU A 93 -5.83 4.27 1.48
CA LEU A 93 -5.43 2.87 1.52
C LEU A 93 -5.68 2.18 0.18
N GLU A 94 -6.87 2.34 -0.41
CA GLU A 94 -7.25 1.78 -1.70
C GLU A 94 -6.32 2.27 -2.82
N PHE A 95 -6.00 3.57 -2.83
CA PHE A 95 -5.06 4.13 -3.79
C PHE A 95 -3.66 3.52 -3.65
N VAL A 96 -3.17 3.39 -2.41
CA VAL A 96 -1.87 2.76 -2.13
C VAL A 96 -1.85 1.29 -2.56
N GLN A 97 -2.95 0.55 -2.36
CA GLN A 97 -3.09 -0.83 -2.81
C GLN A 97 -3.06 -0.95 -4.34
N ALA A 98 -3.76 -0.07 -5.05
CA ALA A 98 -3.75 -0.04 -6.52
C ALA A 98 -2.32 0.18 -7.05
N GLN A 99 -1.60 1.15 -6.48
CA GLN A 99 -0.21 1.44 -6.83
C GLN A 99 0.74 0.27 -6.53
N ALA A 100 0.54 -0.39 -5.39
CA ALA A 100 1.31 -1.58 -5.01
C ALA A 100 1.10 -2.74 -6.00
N ARG A 101 -0.12 -2.92 -6.48
CA ARG A 101 -0.47 -3.93 -7.50
C ARG A 101 0.17 -3.59 -8.85
N SER A 102 0.03 -2.38 -9.34
CA SER A 102 0.62 -1.94 -10.62
C SER A 102 2.14 -2.09 -10.62
N GLN A 103 2.83 -1.79 -9.50
CA GLN A 103 4.27 -2.00 -9.39
C GLN A 103 4.69 -3.48 -9.38
N ARG A 104 3.84 -4.38 -8.87
CA ARG A 104 4.10 -5.83 -8.93
C ARG A 104 3.94 -6.34 -10.36
N GLU A 105 2.90 -5.91 -11.06
CA GLU A 105 2.64 -6.28 -12.45
C GLU A 105 3.75 -5.78 -13.38
N ALA A 106 4.18 -4.52 -13.22
CA ALA A 106 5.32 -3.97 -13.96
C ALA A 106 6.65 -4.72 -13.72
N LYS A 107 6.85 -5.27 -12.52
CA LYS A 107 8.04 -6.10 -12.20
C LYS A 107 7.93 -7.53 -12.71
N GLN A 108 6.71 -8.06 -12.90
CA GLN A 108 6.48 -9.44 -13.37
C GLN A 108 6.45 -9.54 -14.90
N GLY A 109 6.10 -8.46 -15.61
CA GLY A 109 6.06 -8.41 -17.08
C GLY A 109 7.43 -8.38 -17.80
N HIS A 110 8.56 -8.54 -17.10
CA HIS A 110 9.90 -8.52 -17.69
C HIS A 110 10.61 -9.89 -17.71
N SER A 111 9.84 -10.98 -17.63
CA SER A 111 10.36 -12.36 -17.59
C SER A 111 9.66 -13.32 -18.56
N THR A 112 9.58 -12.98 -19.85
CA THR A 112 9.44 -14.00 -20.90
C THR A 112 10.23 -13.55 -22.13
N PRO A 113 11.44 -14.07 -22.38
CA PRO A 113 11.98 -14.00 -23.74
C PRO A 113 11.09 -14.85 -24.66
N PRO A 114 10.69 -14.37 -25.85
CA PRO A 114 10.23 -15.29 -26.88
C PRO A 114 11.40 -16.23 -27.19
N SER A 115 11.20 -17.54 -27.02
CA SER A 115 12.13 -18.54 -27.55
C SER A 115 12.37 -18.23 -29.03
N PRO A 116 13.63 -18.02 -29.46
CA PRO A 116 13.94 -17.95 -30.87
C PRO A 116 13.76 -19.34 -31.50
N ASP A 117 13.34 -19.32 -32.76
CA ASP A 117 13.35 -20.40 -33.75
C ASP A 117 14.16 -21.65 -33.37
N LYS A 118 13.51 -22.81 -33.48
CA LYS A 118 14.23 -24.04 -33.85
C LYS A 118 14.15 -24.21 -35.36
N PRO A 119 15.26 -24.02 -36.09
CA PRO A 119 15.42 -24.63 -37.40
C PRO A 119 15.86 -26.08 -37.20
N THR A 120 15.11 -27.04 -37.77
CA THR A 120 15.56 -28.19 -38.58
C THR A 120 14.37 -29.13 -38.77
#